data_AF-A0AAD3VNZ4-F1
#
_entry.id   AF-A0AAD3VNZ4-F1
#
_cell.length_a   1.000
_cell.length_b   1.000
_cell.length_c   1.000
_cell.angle_alpha   90.00
_cell.angle_beta   90.00
_cell.angle_gamma   90.00
#
_symmetry.space_group_name_H-M   'P 1'
#
loop_
_entity.id
_entity.type
_entity.pdbx_description
1 polymer ?
#
loop_
_entity_poly.entity_id
_entity_poly.type
_entity_poly.pdbx_seq_one_letter_code
_entity_poly.pdbx_strand_id
1 'polypeptide(L)'
;MAERAPSYGGQAVIEGVVMRGPRFAAMSVRAPDGEIVTLVKKAEMPSQRGGVFRWPIVRGALSFIDSLSLGIEMLVKSAEISMPEQEAPSKASVNIAVAAGGLIAVGLFVALPAYAAPFILNALRLSGRVYTSLVELM
;
A
#
# COMPACT_ATOMS: atom_id res chain seq x y z
N MET A 1 -26.77 -20.21 10.28
CA MET A 1 -25.49 -19.61 9.84
C MET A 1 -25.74 -18.13 9.67
N ALA A 2 -25.09 -17.25 10.44
CA ALA A 2 -25.19 -15.82 10.18
C ALA A 2 -24.51 -15.52 8.84
N GLU A 3 -25.29 -15.12 7.84
CA GLU A 3 -24.79 -14.69 6.55
C GLU A 3 -23.98 -13.42 6.77
N ARG A 4 -22.64 -13.54 6.81
CA ARG A 4 -21.76 -12.40 7.00
C ARG A 4 -21.81 -11.58 5.72
N ALA A 5 -22.29 -10.35 5.81
CA ALA A 5 -22.27 -9.41 4.71
C ALA A 5 -20.86 -9.35 4.09
N PRO A 6 -20.75 -9.39 2.74
CA PRO A 6 -19.46 -9.31 2.10
C PRO A 6 -18.74 -8.02 2.50
N SER A 7 -17.44 -8.13 2.77
CA SER A 7 -16.62 -6.96 3.11
C SER A 7 -16.39 -6.13 1.84
N TYR A 8 -16.71 -4.85 1.94
CA TYR A 8 -16.37 -3.84 0.94
C TYR A 8 -15.43 -2.82 1.58
N GLY A 9 -14.46 -2.37 0.81
CA GLY A 9 -13.56 -1.28 1.18
C GLY A 9 -13.36 -0.35 -0.01
N GLY A 10 -12.68 0.77 0.19
CA GLY A 10 -12.48 1.73 -0.88
C GLY A 10 -11.30 2.65 -0.64
N GLN A 11 -10.98 3.42 -1.68
CA GLN A 11 -9.99 4.48 -1.65
C GLN A 11 -10.57 5.71 -2.36
N ALA A 12 -10.17 6.91 -1.94
CA ALA A 12 -10.45 8.11 -2.71
C ALA A 12 -9.50 8.17 -3.93
N VAL A 13 -10.03 8.59 -5.08
CA VAL A 13 -9.26 8.81 -6.30
C VAL A 13 -9.47 10.24 -6.78
N ILE A 14 -8.78 10.66 -7.85
CA ILE A 14 -8.88 12.03 -8.35
C ILE A 14 -10.31 12.25 -8.88
N GLU A 15 -10.98 13.27 -8.35
CA GLU A 15 -12.38 13.62 -8.66
C GLU A 15 -13.37 12.43 -8.57
N GLY A 16 -13.10 11.48 -7.67
CA GLY A 16 -13.89 10.26 -7.61
C GLY A 16 -13.64 9.34 -6.42
N VAL A 17 -14.31 8.19 -6.46
CA VAL A 17 -14.20 7.14 -5.43
C VAL A 17 -14.02 5.77 -6.08
N VAL A 18 -13.26 4.90 -5.42
CA VAL A 18 -13.19 3.48 -5.76
C VAL A 18 -13.71 2.62 -4.61
N MET A 19 -14.52 1.62 -4.94
CA MET A 19 -15.03 0.61 -4.03
C MET A 19 -14.63 -0.78 -4.52
N ARG A 20 -14.08 -1.60 -3.64
CA ARG A 20 -13.64 -2.96 -3.89
C ARG A 20 -14.40 -3.94 -3.00
N GLY A 21 -15.08 -4.88 -3.65
CA GLY A 21 -15.67 -6.06 -3.01
C GLY A 21 -14.83 -7.33 -3.24
N PRO A 22 -15.35 -8.50 -2.86
CA PRO A 22 -14.61 -9.77 -2.95
C PRO A 22 -14.26 -10.22 -4.37
N ARG A 23 -15.02 -9.77 -5.37
CA ARG A 23 -14.90 -10.22 -6.77
C ARG A 23 -14.75 -9.09 -7.78
N PHE A 24 -15.16 -7.88 -7.42
CA PHE A 24 -15.19 -6.73 -8.32
C PHE A 24 -14.69 -5.48 -7.62
N ALA A 25 -14.08 -4.60 -8.39
CA ALA A 25 -13.81 -3.22 -8.02
C ALA A 25 -14.56 -2.29 -8.99
N ALA A 26 -15.16 -1.24 -8.46
CA ALA A 26 -15.87 -0.22 -9.21
C ALA A 26 -15.29 1.15 -8.86
N MET A 27 -15.05 1.97 -9.86
CA MET A 27 -14.56 3.34 -9.72
C MET A 27 -15.52 4.28 -10.42
N SER A 28 -15.88 5.38 -9.78
CA SER A 28 -16.70 6.44 -10.36
C SER A 28 -15.97 7.77 -10.23
N VAL A 29 -15.83 8.48 -11.35
CA VAL A 29 -15.00 9.69 -11.48
C VAL A 29 -15.77 10.75 -12.25
N ARG A 30 -15.66 12.01 -11.83
CA ARG A 30 -16.23 13.15 -12.53
C ARG A 30 -15.28 13.63 -13.63
N ALA A 31 -15.72 13.57 -14.88
CA ALA A 31 -15.00 14.10 -16.02
C ALA A 31 -15.05 15.66 -16.03
N PRO A 32 -14.15 16.34 -16.78
CA PRO A 32 -14.11 17.80 -16.86
C PRO A 32 -15.41 18.46 -17.35
N ASP A 33 -16.19 17.75 -18.18
CA ASP A 33 -17.51 18.18 -18.66
C ASP A 33 -18.63 18.00 -17.62
N GLY A 34 -18.31 17.41 -16.47
CA GLY A 34 -19.23 17.14 -15.38
C GLY A 34 -19.95 15.79 -15.44
N GLU A 35 -19.70 14.97 -16.47
CA GLU A 35 -20.24 13.61 -16.56
C GLU A 35 -19.59 12.70 -15.50
N ILE A 36 -20.33 11.71 -15.00
CA ILE A 36 -19.79 10.68 -14.11
C ILE A 36 -19.46 9.43 -14.92
N VAL A 37 -18.17 9.16 -15.09
CA VAL A 37 -17.68 7.94 -15.73
C VAL A 37 -17.49 6.86 -14.68
N THR A 38 -18.11 5.69 -14.90
CA THR A 38 -17.99 4.54 -14.00
C THR A 38 -17.31 3.36 -14.70
N LEU A 39 -16.26 2.83 -14.07
CA LEU A 39 -15.50 1.66 -14.54
C LEU A 39 -15.64 0.51 -13.54
N VAL A 40 -15.97 -0.69 -14.05
CA VAL A 40 -16.06 -1.91 -13.24
C VAL A 40 -15.06 -2.94 -13.74
N LYS A 41 -14.25 -3.49 -12.83
CA LYS A 41 -13.22 -4.48 -13.12
C LYS A 41 -13.38 -5.70 -12.21
N LYS A 42 -13.07 -6.89 -12.73
CA LYS A 42 -12.90 -8.09 -11.89
C LYS A 42 -11.65 -7.94 -11.01
N ALA A 43 -11.79 -8.20 -9.72
CA ALA A 43 -10.74 -8.07 -8.71
C ALA A 43 -10.55 -9.39 -7.95
N GLU A 44 -10.42 -10.49 -8.71
CA GLU A 44 -10.22 -11.83 -8.15
C GLU A 44 -8.84 -11.93 -7.48
N MET A 45 -8.81 -12.28 -6.19
CA MET A 45 -7.57 -12.33 -5.44
C MET A 45 -6.76 -13.59 -5.77
N PRO A 46 -5.48 -13.48 -6.16
CA PRO A 46 -4.60 -14.63 -6.35
C PRO A 46 -4.46 -15.51 -5.09
N SER A 47 -4.60 -14.91 -3.90
CA SER A 47 -4.54 -15.59 -2.60
C SER A 47 -5.68 -16.59 -2.35
N GLN A 48 -6.70 -16.60 -3.20
CA GLN A 48 -7.78 -17.59 -3.16
C GLN A 48 -7.43 -18.90 -3.92
N ARG A 49 -6.35 -18.92 -4.70
CA ARG A 49 -5.82 -20.12 -5.34
C ARG A 49 -5.08 -20.92 -4.26
N GLY A 50 -5.50 -22.16 -3.97
CA GLY A 50 -5.03 -22.93 -2.81
C GLY A 50 -3.53 -23.25 -2.76
N GLY A 51 -3.09 -23.97 -1.71
CA GLY A 51 -1.70 -24.41 -1.53
C GLY A 51 -0.82 -23.39 -0.80
N VAL A 52 0.40 -23.15 -1.32
CA VAL A 52 1.42 -22.27 -0.70
C VAL A 52 0.92 -20.82 -0.52
N PHE A 53 -0.03 -20.38 -1.34
CA PHE A 53 -0.64 -19.05 -1.26
C PHE A 53 -1.49 -18.79 0.01
N ARG A 54 -1.79 -19.83 0.80
CA ARG A 54 -2.51 -19.71 2.08
C ARG A 54 -1.59 -19.40 3.26
N TRP A 55 -0.27 -19.50 3.11
CA TRP A 55 0.65 -19.19 4.20
C TRP A 55 0.52 -17.72 4.61
N PRO A 56 0.41 -17.39 5.91
CA PRO A 56 0.10 -16.02 6.36
C PRO A 56 1.00 -14.92 5.77
N ILE A 57 2.30 -15.18 5.66
CA ILE A 57 3.28 -14.25 5.09
C ILE A 57 3.07 -14.08 3.58
N VAL A 58 3.02 -15.20 2.84
CA VAL A 58 2.82 -15.20 1.38
C VAL A 58 1.46 -14.58 1.01
N ARG A 59 0.42 -14.95 1.75
CA ARG A 59 -0.94 -14.41 1.62
C ARG A 59 -0.97 -12.90 1.82
N GLY A 60 -0.29 -12.41 2.86
CA GLY A 60 -0.17 -10.98 3.16
C GLY A 60 0.54 -10.22 2.06
N ALA A 61 1.72 -10.70 1.64
CA ALA A 61 2.50 -10.07 0.56
C ALA A 61 1.73 -9.99 -0.76
N LEU A 62 1.08 -11.09 -1.18
CA LEU A 62 0.28 -11.12 -2.41
C LEU A 62 -0.96 -10.23 -2.32
N SER A 63 -1.65 -10.22 -1.18
CA SER A 63 -2.80 -9.34 -0.97
C SER A 63 -2.40 -7.86 -0.99
N PHE A 64 -1.22 -7.54 -0.45
CA PHE A 64 -0.68 -6.20 -0.47
C PHE A 64 -0.31 -5.75 -1.89
N ILE A 65 0.45 -6.57 -2.63
CA ILE A 65 0.82 -6.27 -4.02
C ILE A 65 -0.42 -6.09 -4.88
N ASP A 66 -1.39 -7.00 -4.79
CA ASP A 66 -2.64 -6.93 -5.55
C ASP A 66 -3.44 -5.65 -5.23
N SER A 67 -3.53 -5.29 -3.95
CA SER A 67 -4.23 -4.06 -3.53
C SER A 67 -3.50 -2.80 -3.99
N LEU A 68 -2.17 -2.77 -3.89
CA LEU A 68 -1.34 -1.66 -4.32
C LEU A 68 -1.41 -1.46 -5.83
N SER A 69 -1.26 -2.54 -6.62
CA SER A 69 -1.36 -2.50 -8.08
C SER A 69 -2.74 -2.02 -8.54
N LEU A 70 -3.82 -2.52 -7.93
CA LEU A 70 -5.17 -2.06 -8.25
C LEU A 70 -5.37 -0.59 -7.85
N GLY A 71 -4.89 -0.17 -6.68
CA GLY A 71 -5.00 1.20 -6.21
C GLY A 71 -4.27 2.20 -7.13
N ILE A 72 -3.04 1.89 -7.53
CA ILE A 72 -2.26 2.71 -8.47
C ILE A 72 -2.95 2.77 -9.84
N GLU A 73 -3.43 1.64 -10.36
CA GLU A 73 -4.14 1.60 -11.64
C GLU A 73 -5.39 2.49 -11.63
N MET A 74 -6.19 2.43 -10.56
CA MET A 74 -7.41 3.23 -10.42
C MET A 74 -7.08 4.72 -10.25
N LEU A 75 -6.02 5.06 -9.50
CA LEU A 75 -5.53 6.44 -9.42
C LEU A 75 -5.13 6.99 -10.79
N VAL A 76 -4.34 6.24 -11.56
CA VAL A 76 -3.90 6.67 -12.90
C VAL A 76 -5.10 6.81 -13.83
N LYS A 77 -6.02 5.85 -13.85
CA LYS A 77 -7.25 5.95 -14.66
C LYS A 77 -8.13 7.12 -14.25
N SER A 78 -8.23 7.43 -12.96
CA SER A 78 -8.99 8.60 -12.50
C SER A 78 -8.37 9.91 -12.98
N ALA A 79 -7.03 10.00 -13.01
CA ALA A 79 -6.32 11.15 -13.58
C ALA A 79 -6.58 11.27 -15.09
N GLU A 80 -6.46 10.15 -15.84
CA GLU A 80 -6.73 10.10 -17.28
C GLU A 80 -8.14 10.58 -17.64
N ILE A 81 -9.14 10.33 -16.78
CA ILE A 81 -10.52 10.76 -16.99
C ILE A 81 -10.74 12.21 -16.57
N SER A 82 -10.13 12.65 -15.46
CA SER A 82 -10.44 13.95 -14.83
C SER A 82 -9.57 15.10 -15.32
N MET A 83 -8.44 14.80 -15.94
CA MET A 83 -7.45 15.80 -16.36
C MET A 83 -7.36 15.86 -17.89
N PRO A 84 -6.99 17.02 -18.47
CA PRO A 84 -6.66 17.11 -19.88
C PRO A 84 -5.54 16.12 -20.27
N GLU A 85 -5.55 15.60 -21.50
CA GLU A 85 -4.58 14.59 -21.98
C GLU A 85 -3.10 14.95 -21.76
N GLN A 86 -2.77 16.23 -21.68
CA GLN A 86 -1.39 16.73 -21.49
C GLN A 86 -0.94 16.72 -20.01
N GLU A 87 -1.85 16.57 -19.06
CA GLU A 87 -1.55 16.60 -17.62
C GLU A 87 -1.64 15.22 -16.95
N ALA A 88 -2.15 14.20 -17.66
CA ALA A 88 -2.24 12.86 -17.12
C ALA A 88 -0.85 12.24 -16.88
N PRO A 89 -0.59 11.63 -15.71
CA PRO A 89 0.71 11.06 -15.40
C PRO A 89 1.01 9.83 -16.28
N SER A 90 2.18 9.82 -16.91
CA SER A 90 2.68 8.67 -17.67
C SER A 90 2.89 7.43 -16.77
N LYS A 91 2.61 6.24 -17.30
CA LYS A 91 2.90 4.96 -16.61
C LYS A 91 4.37 4.85 -16.16
N ALA A 92 5.30 5.41 -16.94
CA ALA A 92 6.71 5.39 -16.60
C ALA A 92 7.02 6.26 -15.38
N SER A 93 6.46 7.48 -15.30
CA SER A 93 6.69 8.37 -14.16
C SER A 93 6.07 7.82 -12.89
N VAL A 94 4.88 7.21 -12.99
CA VAL A 94 4.22 6.52 -11.87
C VAL A 94 5.08 5.37 -11.35
N ASN A 95 5.61 4.52 -12.23
CA ASN A 95 6.47 3.40 -11.81
C ASN A 95 7.76 3.87 -11.12
N ILE A 96 8.38 4.94 -11.64
CA ILE A 96 9.57 5.54 -11.01
C ILE A 96 9.23 6.09 -9.64
N ALA A 97 8.10 6.80 -9.50
CA ALA A 97 7.65 7.37 -8.23
C ALA A 97 7.38 6.27 -7.19
N VAL A 98 6.71 5.18 -7.59
CA VAL A 98 6.43 4.03 -6.73
C VAL A 98 7.73 3.34 -6.30
N ALA A 99 8.67 3.13 -7.22
CA ALA A 99 9.97 2.52 -6.92
C ALA A 99 10.80 3.40 -5.97
N ALA A 100 10.89 4.70 -6.25
CA ALA A 100 11.60 5.66 -5.40
C ALA A 100 10.96 5.73 -4.01
N GLY A 101 9.64 5.84 -3.92
CA GLY A 101 8.91 5.82 -2.65
C GLY A 101 9.14 4.54 -1.86
N GLY A 102 9.12 3.38 -2.53
CA GLY A 102 9.45 2.09 -1.92
C GLY A 102 10.87 2.03 -1.37
N LEU A 103 11.86 2.50 -2.13
CA LEU A 103 13.26 2.57 -1.70
C LEU A 103 13.45 3.51 -0.50
N ILE A 104 12.82 4.68 -0.53
CA ILE A 104 12.84 5.64 0.58
C ILE A 104 12.19 5.01 1.83
N ALA A 105 11.05 4.33 1.67
CA ALA A 105 10.37 3.67 2.78
C ALA A 105 11.25 2.58 3.41
N VAL A 106 11.89 1.72 2.61
CA VAL A 106 12.83 0.72 3.13
C VAL A 106 14.03 1.39 3.79
N GLY A 107 14.57 2.44 3.18
CA GLY A 107 15.68 3.23 3.73
C GLY A 107 15.33 3.84 5.09
N LEU A 108 14.17 4.46 5.22
CA LEU A 108 13.75 5.22 6.40
C LEU A 108 13.21 4.32 7.52
N PHE A 109 12.45 3.28 7.20
CA PHE A 109 11.75 2.47 8.20
C PHE A 109 12.43 1.13 8.51
N VAL A 110 13.35 0.66 7.66
CA VAL A 110 14.08 -0.59 7.90
C VAL A 110 15.55 -0.32 8.10
N ALA A 111 16.23 0.25 7.08
CA ALA A 111 17.67 0.43 7.13
C ALA A 111 18.07 1.44 8.22
N LEU A 112 17.42 2.60 8.25
CA LEU A 112 17.79 3.66 9.19
C LEU A 112 17.67 3.21 10.65
N PRO A 113 16.57 2.60 11.14
CA PRO A 113 16.54 2.07 12.50
C PRO A 113 17.57 0.96 12.74
N ALA A 114 17.77 0.06 11.77
CA ALA A 114 18.72 -1.05 11.91
C ALA A 114 20.17 -0.58 12.09
N TYR A 115 20.59 0.49 11.40
CA TYR A 115 21.94 1.04 11.50
C TYR A 115 22.07 2.16 12.55
N ALA A 116 21.03 2.96 12.74
CA ALA A 116 21.05 4.04 13.73
C ALA A 116 20.90 3.51 15.17
N ALA A 117 20.12 2.46 15.40
CA ALA A 117 19.94 1.90 16.74
C ALA A 117 21.27 1.52 17.42
N PRO A 118 22.17 0.70 16.82
CA PRO A 118 23.45 0.37 17.45
C PRO A 118 24.35 1.61 17.63
N PHE A 119 24.34 2.55 16.67
CA PHE A 119 25.11 3.79 16.78
C PHE A 119 24.65 4.67 17.95
N ILE A 120 23.33 4.86 18.10
CA ILE A 120 22.72 5.64 19.18
C ILE A 120 22.97 4.97 20.53
N LEU A 121 22.81 3.64 20.63
CA LEU A 121 23.06 2.90 21.86
C LEU A 121 24.53 2.98 22.30
N ASN A 122 25.47 2.96 21.35
CA ASN A 122 26.89 3.15 21.61
C ASN A 122 27.22 4.61 22.02
N ALA A 123 26.64 5.59 21.33
CA ALA A 123 26.84 7.02 21.65
C ALA A 123 26.29 7.39 23.04
N LEU A 124 25.16 6.79 23.44
CA LEU A 124 24.54 7.01 24.75
C LEU A 124 25.19 6.21 25.90
N ARG A 125 26.22 5.39 25.63
CA ARG A 125 26.90 4.50 26.61
C ARG A 125 25.95 3.61 27.44
N LEU A 126 24.72 3.40 26.97
CA LEU A 126 23.68 2.64 27.68
C LEU A 126 23.97 1.13 27.69
N SER A 127 24.85 0.65 26.79
CA SER A 127 25.27 -0.75 26.71
C SER A 127 26.00 -1.26 27.95
N GLY A 128 26.83 -0.42 28.60
CA GLY A 128 27.55 -0.83 29.82
C GLY A 128 26.80 -0.48 31.10
N ARG A 129 26.15 0.69 31.13
CA ARG A 129 25.65 1.31 32.37
C ARG A 129 24.36 0.64 32.89
N VAL A 130 23.47 0.18 32.00
CA VAL A 130 22.22 -0.50 32.44
C VAL A 130 22.51 -1.90 32.98
N TYR A 131 23.44 -2.64 32.35
CA TYR A 131 23.86 -3.96 32.83
C TYR A 131 24.61 -3.87 34.16
N THR A 132 25.52 -2.91 34.33
CA THR A 132 26.22 -2.71 35.62
C THR A 132 25.27 -2.21 36.70
N SER A 133 24.37 -1.28 36.40
CA SER A 133 23.39 -0.79 37.39
C SER A 133 22.35 -1.83 37.80
N LEU A 134 22.01 -2.81 36.95
CA LEU A 134 21.14 -3.94 37.34
C LEU A 134 21.87 -4.99 38.18
N VAL A 135 23.17 -5.19 37.94
CA VAL A 135 24.02 -6.11 38.74
C VAL A 135 24.40 -5.50 40.08
N GLU A 136 24.62 -4.18 40.17
CA GLU A 136 24.89 -3.49 41.44
C GLU A 136 23.65 -3.33 42.34
N LEU A 137 22.44 -3.45 41.80
CA LEU A 137 21.18 -3.32 42.54
C LEU A 137 20.64 -4.66 43.08
N MET A 138 21.28 -5.78 42.73
CA MET A 138 20.92 -7.14 43.17
C MET A 138 21.91 -7.63 44.23
#